data_AF-A0A1C5FZ02-F1
#
_entry.id   AF-A0A1C5FZ02-F1
#
_cell.length_a   1.000
_cell.length_b   1.000
_cell.length_c   1.000
_cell.angle_alpha   90.00
_cell.angle_beta   90.00
_cell.angle_gamma   90.00
#
_symmetry.space_group_name_H-M   'P 1'
#
loop_
_entity.id
_entity.type
_entity.pdbx_description
1 polymer ?
#
loop_
_entity_poly.entity_id
_entity_poly.type
_entity_poly.pdbx_seq_one_letter_code
_entity_poly.pdbx_strand_id
1 'polypeptide(L)'
;RAALTGAIYARPARRSPDAVVAETRALREAVGFDATLAAGSSGLFTHDIPDVPVTIAWGTRDRLMPRRQGVRAKRVIPGARLVRLPGCGHVPMSDDPALVARVILDGSR
;
A
#
# COMPACT_ATOMS: atom_id res chain seq x y z
N ARG A 1 -15.91 8.38 -12.08
CA ARG A 1 -15.55 7.22 -11.22
C ARG A 1 -14.09 6.78 -11.40
N ALA A 2 -13.69 6.33 -12.60
CA ALA A 2 -12.32 5.81 -12.84
C ALA A 2 -11.19 6.82 -12.58
N ALA A 3 -11.41 8.12 -12.79
CA ALA A 3 -10.40 9.15 -12.57
C ALA A 3 -10.08 9.37 -11.07
N LEU A 4 -11.07 9.31 -10.19
CA LEU A 4 -10.89 9.54 -8.74
C LEU A 4 -10.23 8.33 -8.06
N THR A 5 -10.61 7.12 -8.48
CA THR A 5 -10.15 5.87 -7.86
C THR A 5 -8.95 5.25 -8.57
N GLY A 6 -8.63 5.68 -9.79
CA GLY A 6 -7.50 5.17 -10.57
C GLY A 6 -6.12 5.61 -10.09
N ALA A 7 -6.06 6.52 -9.10
CA ALA A 7 -4.84 6.81 -8.34
C ALA A 7 -4.62 5.81 -7.19
N ILE A 8 -5.71 5.21 -6.69
CA ILE A 8 -5.73 4.32 -5.53
C ILE A 8 -5.67 2.85 -5.96
N TYR A 9 -6.46 2.46 -6.96
CA TYR A 9 -6.53 1.09 -7.48
C TYR A 9 -6.02 1.01 -8.91
N ALA A 10 -5.39 -0.11 -9.26
CA ALA A 10 -4.98 -0.40 -10.63
C ALA A 10 -6.14 -0.92 -11.50
N ARG A 11 -7.20 -1.47 -10.89
CA ARG A 11 -8.38 -2.03 -11.56
C ARG A 11 -9.67 -1.39 -11.03
N PRO A 12 -9.85 -0.05 -11.15
CA PRO A 12 -10.98 0.66 -10.54
C PRO A 12 -12.36 0.19 -11.04
N ALA A 13 -12.43 -0.40 -12.24
CA ALA A 13 -13.65 -0.98 -12.79
C ALA A 13 -14.18 -2.21 -12.01
N ARG A 14 -13.34 -2.83 -11.17
CA ARG A 14 -13.75 -3.95 -10.31
C ARG A 14 -14.45 -3.51 -9.02
N ARG A 15 -14.49 -2.21 -8.73
CA ARG A 15 -15.14 -1.67 -7.54
C ARG A 15 -16.58 -1.32 -7.85
N SER A 16 -17.50 -1.77 -6.99
CA SER A 16 -18.89 -1.38 -7.14
C SER A 16 -19.07 0.12 -6.85
N PRO A 17 -20.07 0.74 -7.49
CA PRO A 17 -20.54 2.09 -7.19
C PRO A 17 -20.56 2.48 -5.71
N ASP A 18 -21.21 1.66 -4.89
CA ASP A 18 -21.46 1.92 -3.48
C ASP A 18 -20.21 1.70 -2.66
N ALA A 19 -19.39 0.72 -3.03
CA ALA A 19 -18.16 0.45 -2.32
C ALA A 19 -17.15 1.60 -2.49
N VAL A 20 -17.09 2.25 -3.67
CA VAL A 20 -16.28 3.47 -3.86
C VAL A 20 -16.78 4.61 -2.96
N VAL A 21 -18.11 4.79 -2.83
CA VAL A 21 -18.69 5.82 -1.96
C VAL A 21 -18.37 5.53 -0.50
N ALA A 22 -18.55 4.28 -0.06
CA ALA A 22 -18.25 3.84 1.29
C ALA A 22 -16.76 4.05 1.64
N GLU A 23 -15.85 3.67 0.75
CA GLU A 23 -14.41 3.89 0.93
C GLU A 23 -14.06 5.39 1.00
N THR A 24 -14.67 6.20 0.14
CA THR A 24 -14.45 7.65 0.15
C THR A 24 -14.91 8.28 1.46
N ARG A 25 -16.07 7.87 1.97
CA ARG A 25 -16.58 8.31 3.28
C ARG A 25 -15.67 7.84 4.41
N ALA A 26 -15.29 6.56 4.40
CA ALA A 26 -14.39 5.99 5.40
C ALA A 26 -13.06 6.75 5.46
N LEU A 27 -12.47 7.11 4.32
CA LEU A 27 -11.25 7.91 4.28
C LEU A 27 -11.47 9.32 4.83
N ARG A 28 -12.57 9.98 4.45
CA ARG A 28 -12.92 11.34 4.90
C ARG A 28 -13.20 11.41 6.40
N GLU A 29 -13.82 10.37 6.95
CA GLU A 29 -14.27 10.30 8.35
C GLU A 29 -13.24 9.63 9.26
N ALA A 30 -12.14 9.11 8.71
CA ALA A 30 -11.09 8.46 9.47
C ALA A 30 -10.43 9.47 10.43
N VAL A 31 -10.71 9.33 11.71
CA VAL A 31 -10.20 10.17 12.82
C VAL A 31 -8.68 10.31 12.77
N GLY A 32 -7.95 9.27 12.35
CA GLY A 32 -6.49 9.27 12.28
C GLY A 32 -5.88 9.80 10.98
N PHE A 33 -6.67 10.19 9.98
CA PHE A 33 -6.15 10.49 8.63
C PHE A 33 -5.19 11.68 8.63
N ASP A 34 -5.62 12.85 9.12
CA ASP A 34 -4.82 14.07 9.07
C ASP A 34 -3.53 13.96 9.89
N ALA A 35 -3.63 13.37 11.08
CA ALA A 35 -2.46 13.11 11.93
C ALA A 35 -1.46 12.16 11.26
N THR A 36 -1.94 11.09 10.61
CA THR A 36 -1.09 10.14 9.87
C THR A 36 -0.42 10.81 8.67
N LEU A 37 -1.16 11.63 7.92
CA LEU A 37 -0.64 12.35 6.77
C LEU A 37 0.43 13.37 7.17
N ALA A 38 0.19 14.12 8.26
CA ALA A 38 1.16 15.06 8.81
C ALA A 38 2.45 14.34 9.26
N ALA A 39 2.32 13.26 10.04
CA ALA A 39 3.45 12.48 10.52
C ALA A 39 4.28 11.87 9.37
N GLY A 40 3.61 11.34 8.34
CA GLY A 40 4.27 10.80 7.15
C GLY A 40 4.94 11.87 6.27
N SER A 41 4.58 13.14 6.44
CA SER A 41 5.16 14.28 5.71
C SER A 41 6.33 14.93 6.45
N SER A 42 6.37 14.82 7.79
CA SER A 42 7.38 15.48 8.64
C SER A 42 8.60 14.60 8.97
N GLY A 43 8.53 13.29 8.74
CA GLY A 43 9.63 12.38 9.05
C GLY A 43 9.53 11.06 8.28
N LEU A 44 10.67 10.56 7.82
CA LEU A 44 10.74 9.25 7.16
C LEU A 44 11.40 8.26 8.10
N PHE A 45 10.92 7.02 8.08
CA PHE A 45 11.56 5.93 8.80
C PHE A 45 12.99 5.72 8.26
N THR A 46 13.97 5.68 9.17
CA THR A 46 15.41 5.63 8.86
C THR A 46 16.17 4.54 9.61
N HIS A 47 15.48 3.69 10.37
CA HIS A 47 16.11 2.70 11.23
C HIS A 47 16.07 1.31 10.58
N ASP A 48 17.06 0.47 10.89
CA ASP A 48 16.95 -0.95 10.57
C ASP A 48 16.03 -1.66 11.59
N ILE A 49 15.62 -2.88 11.27
CA ILE A 49 14.84 -3.76 12.14
C ILE A 49 15.57 -5.11 12.20
N PRO A 50 16.63 -5.22 13.04
CA PRO A 50 17.34 -6.48 13.20
C PRO A 50 16.43 -7.54 13.84
N ASP A 51 16.73 -8.82 13.58
CA ASP A 51 16.12 -10.01 14.20
C ASP A 51 14.62 -10.24 13.91
N VAL A 52 13.95 -9.32 13.23
CA VAL A 52 12.55 -9.48 12.79
C VAL A 52 12.49 -9.66 11.28
N PRO A 53 11.93 -10.77 10.77
CA PRO A 53 11.69 -10.93 9.34
C PRO A 53 10.70 -9.86 8.83
N VAL A 54 11.16 -8.99 7.94
CA VAL A 54 10.32 -7.93 7.34
C VAL A 54 9.99 -8.27 5.89
N THR A 55 8.70 -8.26 5.52
CA THR A 55 8.27 -8.32 4.12
C THR A 55 7.66 -6.98 3.72
N ILE A 56 8.16 -6.39 2.64
CA ILE A 56 7.63 -5.15 2.04
C ILE A 56 6.94 -5.53 0.73
N ALA A 57 5.62 -5.49 0.69
CA ALA A 57 4.84 -5.74 -0.53
C ALA A 57 4.49 -4.41 -1.22
N TRP A 58 4.77 -4.27 -2.52
CA TRP A 58 4.61 -2.99 -3.23
C TRP A 58 3.93 -3.15 -4.60
N GLY A 59 2.80 -2.45 -4.79
CA GLY A 59 2.06 -2.39 -6.05
C GLY A 59 2.89 -1.82 -7.21
N THR A 60 2.96 -2.52 -8.34
CA THR A 60 3.73 -2.02 -9.50
C THR A 60 3.03 -0.87 -10.22
N ARG A 61 1.76 -0.61 -9.93
CA ARG A 61 0.94 0.47 -10.49
C ARG A 61 0.50 1.45 -9.41
N ASP A 62 1.20 1.51 -8.28
CA ASP A 62 0.98 2.54 -7.27
C ASP A 62 1.32 3.93 -7.85
N ARG A 63 0.31 4.79 -7.93
CA ARG A 63 0.41 6.16 -8.44
C ARG A 63 0.49 7.19 -7.32
N LEU A 64 0.17 6.80 -6.08
CA LEU A 64 0.21 7.66 -4.92
C LEU A 64 1.63 7.67 -4.32
N MET A 65 2.23 6.49 -4.21
CA MET A 65 3.61 6.31 -3.76
C MET A 65 4.47 5.69 -4.86
N PRO A 66 5.33 6.48 -5.51
CA PRO A 66 6.14 5.99 -6.62
C PRO A 66 7.03 4.80 -6.23
N ARG A 67 7.25 3.88 -7.17
CA ARG A 67 8.04 2.63 -7.01
C ARG A 67 9.36 2.79 -6.24
N ARG A 68 10.02 3.95 -6.36
CA ARG A 68 11.28 4.28 -5.67
C ARG A 68 11.14 4.26 -4.14
N GLN A 69 9.95 4.53 -3.59
CA GLN A 69 9.71 4.52 -2.15
C GLN A 69 9.80 3.10 -1.58
N GLY A 70 9.27 2.09 -2.28
CA GLY A 70 9.48 0.69 -1.87
C GLY A 70 10.95 0.25 -1.94
N VAL A 71 11.73 0.77 -2.90
CA VAL A 71 13.18 0.52 -2.95
C VAL A 71 13.90 1.21 -1.79
N ARG A 72 13.52 2.45 -1.48
CA ARG A 72 14.04 3.18 -0.32
C ARG A 72 13.78 2.41 0.97
N ALA A 73 12.57 1.94 1.20
CA ALA A 73 12.22 1.16 2.39
C ALA A 73 13.09 -0.10 2.53
N LYS A 74 13.34 -0.84 1.43
CA LYS A 74 14.28 -1.96 1.39
C LYS A 74 15.73 -1.56 1.68
N ARG A 75 16.16 -0.35 1.32
CA ARG A 75 17.51 0.15 1.65
C ARG A 75 17.62 0.53 3.13
N VAL A 76 16.55 1.05 3.72
CA VAL A 76 16.49 1.40 5.15
C VAL A 76 16.47 0.16 6.03
N ILE A 77 15.81 -0.92 5.58
CA ILE A 77 15.76 -2.21 6.27
C ILE A 77 16.46 -3.26 5.38
N PRO A 78 17.79 -3.39 5.44
CA PRO A 78 18.55 -4.28 4.55
C PRO A 78 18.11 -5.74 4.65
N GLY A 79 17.59 -6.19 5.79
CA GLY A 79 17.04 -7.54 5.97
C GLY A 79 15.69 -7.78 5.29
N ALA A 80 14.95 -6.74 4.90
CA ALA A 80 13.58 -6.88 4.41
C ALA A 80 13.49 -7.59 3.06
N ARG A 81 12.48 -8.43 2.83
CA ARG A 81 12.18 -8.97 1.50
C ARG A 81 11.23 -8.03 0.76
N LEU A 82 11.67 -7.44 -0.35
CA LEU A 82 10.83 -6.58 -1.19
C LEU A 82 10.09 -7.42 -2.24
N VAL A 83 8.78 -7.56 -2.09
CA VAL A 83 7.88 -8.28 -3.01
C VAL A 83 7.14 -7.28 -3.88
N ARG A 84 7.22 -7.44 -5.20
CA ARG A 84 6.41 -6.66 -6.13
C ARG A 84 5.05 -7.33 -6.31
N LEU A 85 3.99 -6.52 -6.39
CA LEU A 85 2.62 -6.97 -6.65
C LEU A 85 2.23 -6.54 -8.08
N PRO A 86 2.41 -7.41 -9.09
CA PRO A 86 2.18 -7.05 -10.48
C PRO A 86 0.73 -6.63 -10.73
N GLY A 87 0.55 -5.47 -11.34
CA GLY A 87 -0.77 -4.98 -11.71
C GLY A 87 -1.64 -4.52 -10.54
N CYS A 88 -1.07 -4.37 -9.34
CA CYS A 88 -1.74 -3.78 -8.17
C CYS A 88 -1.34 -2.31 -7.98
N GLY A 89 -2.29 -1.50 -7.51
CA GLY A 89 -2.16 -0.09 -7.18
C GLY A 89 -1.72 0.15 -5.74
N HIS A 90 -2.10 1.31 -5.21
CA HIS A 90 -1.78 1.74 -3.84
C HIS A 90 -2.51 0.90 -2.79
N VAL A 91 -3.77 0.52 -3.06
CA VAL A 91 -4.57 -0.36 -2.19
C VAL A 91 -4.72 -1.72 -2.88
N PRO A 92 -3.69 -2.58 -2.80
CA PRO A 92 -3.60 -3.82 -3.59
C PRO A 92 -4.66 -4.85 -3.20
N MET A 93 -5.24 -4.76 -2.00
CA MET A 93 -6.24 -5.68 -1.46
C MET A 93 -7.47 -5.81 -2.36
N SER A 94 -7.84 -4.72 -3.06
CA SER A 94 -8.94 -4.74 -4.02
C SER A 94 -8.53 -5.21 -5.42
N ASP A 95 -7.27 -5.03 -5.81
CA ASP A 95 -6.79 -5.38 -7.15
C ASP A 95 -6.54 -6.88 -7.29
N ASP A 96 -5.93 -7.49 -6.26
CA ASP A 96 -5.59 -8.92 -6.22
C ASP A 96 -5.59 -9.46 -4.77
N PRO A 97 -6.77 -9.76 -4.20
CA PRO A 97 -6.90 -10.24 -2.83
C PRO A 97 -6.12 -11.54 -2.56
N ALA A 98 -6.11 -12.46 -3.55
CA ALA A 98 -5.44 -13.75 -3.43
C ALA A 98 -3.92 -13.61 -3.39
N LEU A 99 -3.35 -12.74 -4.23
CA LEU A 99 -1.93 -12.43 -4.19
C LEU A 99 -1.54 -11.79 -2.86
N VAL A 100 -2.32 -10.81 -2.37
CA VAL A 100 -2.03 -10.15 -1.08
C VAL A 100 -2.08 -11.15 0.06
N ALA A 101 -3.11 -11.98 0.14
CA ALA A 101 -3.23 -13.01 1.17
C ALA A 101 -2.04 -13.99 1.16
N ARG A 102 -1.62 -14.43 -0.04
CA ARG A 102 -0.43 -15.29 -0.18
C ARG A 102 0.83 -14.62 0.34
N VAL A 103 1.06 -13.35 0.00
CA VAL A 103 2.25 -12.61 0.45
C VAL A 103 2.29 -12.45 1.97
N ILE A 104 1.14 -12.22 2.60
CA ILE A 104 1.03 -12.18 4.06
C ILE A 104 1.37 -13.55 4.65
N LEU A 105 0.71 -14.62 4.19
CA LEU A 105 0.94 -15.98 4.70
C LEU A 105 2.40 -16.43 4.52
N ASP A 106 3.02 -16.16 3.37
CA ASP A 106 4.43 -16.49 3.11
C ASP A 106 5.39 -15.64 3.95
N GLY A 107 5.01 -14.41 4.31
CA GLY A 107 5.83 -13.47 5.08
C GLY A 107 5.71 -13.63 6.60
N SER A 108 4.75 -14.43 7.08
CA SER A 108 4.47 -14.66 8.50
C SER A 108 4.80 -16.08 8.96
N ARG A 109 5.59 -16.83 8.17
CA ARG A 109 6.11 -18.14 8.56
C ARG A 109 7.33 -18.03 9.46
#